data_AF-A0A956HX62-F1
#
_entry.id   AF-A0A956HX62-F1
#
_cell.length_a   1.000
_cell.length_b   1.000
_cell.length_c   1.000
_cell.angle_alpha   90.00
_cell.angle_beta   90.00
_cell.angle_gamma   90.00
#
_symmetry.space_group_name_H-M   'P 1'
#
loop_
_entity.id
_entity.type
_entity.pdbx_description
1 polymer ?
#
loop_
_entity_poly.entity_id
_entity_poly.type
_entity_poly.pdbx_seq_one_letter_code
_entity_poly.pdbx_strand_id
1 'polypeptide(L)'
;MRRIGPHAALAFGAVLLGACTDGEFRTLLPDGAVAGYPEVVRLVDERVLDFDAVADDEATGGLGVHFKLRVPGEAIAVGVMLEGKLSGAYRVGEWLDDDQKALASLDDGGLNPEVCYDCLNPTASSDVVNAAMAPNNERQHFAPGTHRLIAIGERFEIDLSKEGVRTLVRTGDPIGGVARMSAYAKIVPKLPETGRVDLNIHFTGAQGWDAASAAQNPALAAVLARVTDIWSQVGLSIGRVSYFDVDPGFEVINDPGTPAPNSDLHSLRRAGTKEPGVNLFFIGTFGFTYGSFHPVGLASGIPGPWRNGTSSSGVTVALDDHVENEVLDTAAVARTVAHEVGHELGLFHTTSLGGVTDPIGDTDDSCTQLMYFATSCATGSDPVGDKLSVEQGKVLRRNMHVYHGDAAEDVNP
;
A
#
# COMPACT_ATOMS: atom_id res chain seq x y z
N MET A 1 -43.39 -52.27 -12.92
CA MET A 1 -43.74 -51.17 -11.99
C MET A 1 -43.16 -51.47 -10.61
N ARG A 2 -42.01 -50.90 -10.26
CA ARG A 2 -41.54 -50.76 -8.87
C ARG A 2 -40.73 -49.47 -8.78
N ARG A 3 -41.11 -48.63 -7.82
CA ARG A 3 -40.71 -47.24 -7.63
C ARG A 3 -39.26 -47.15 -7.14
N ILE A 4 -38.52 -46.18 -7.67
CA ILE A 4 -37.23 -45.70 -7.17
C ILE A 4 -37.52 -44.76 -6.00
N GLY A 5 -36.88 -44.99 -4.84
CA GLY A 5 -36.95 -44.13 -3.66
C GLY A 5 -35.97 -42.96 -3.74
N PRO A 6 -36.23 -41.84 -3.05
CA PRO A 6 -35.46 -40.61 -3.20
C PRO A 6 -34.17 -40.61 -2.39
N HIS A 7 -33.27 -39.76 -2.88
CA HIS A 7 -31.89 -39.53 -2.47
C HIS A 7 -31.72 -39.17 -0.98
N ALA A 8 -30.66 -39.72 -0.38
CA ALA A 8 -30.09 -39.26 0.87
C ALA A 8 -29.44 -37.88 0.65
N ALA A 9 -29.95 -36.87 1.34
CA ALA A 9 -29.32 -35.55 1.43
C ALA A 9 -28.11 -35.65 2.37
N LEU A 10 -26.93 -35.28 1.87
CA LEU A 10 -25.77 -34.98 2.71
C LEU A 10 -26.07 -33.71 3.51
N ALA A 11 -26.09 -33.85 4.83
CA ALA A 11 -26.13 -32.73 5.76
C ALA A 11 -24.79 -31.97 5.70
N PHE A 12 -24.80 -30.77 5.11
CA PHE A 12 -23.76 -29.78 5.37
C PHE A 12 -23.97 -29.26 6.79
N GLY A 13 -23.02 -29.57 7.68
CA GLY A 13 -22.97 -28.96 8.99
C GLY A 13 -22.75 -27.46 8.85
N ALA A 14 -23.78 -26.68 9.17
CA ALA A 14 -23.66 -25.26 9.40
C ALA A 14 -22.75 -25.06 10.62
N VAL A 15 -21.51 -24.62 10.38
CA VAL A 15 -20.69 -24.00 11.42
C VAL A 15 -21.35 -22.67 11.72
N LEU A 16 -22.02 -22.59 12.87
CA LEU A 16 -22.48 -21.34 13.46
C LEU A 16 -21.23 -20.46 13.71
N LEU A 17 -20.95 -19.55 12.78
CA LEU A 17 -20.09 -18.40 13.02
C LEU A 17 -20.83 -17.52 14.04
N GLY A 18 -20.45 -17.64 15.31
CA GLY A 18 -20.93 -16.72 16.34
C GLY A 18 -20.42 -15.32 16.02
N ALA A 19 -21.34 -14.38 15.80
CA ALA A 19 -21.04 -12.96 15.78
C ALA A 19 -20.31 -12.59 17.08
N CYS A 20 -19.00 -12.36 16.98
CA CYS A 20 -18.17 -11.98 18.13
C CYS A 20 -18.20 -10.46 18.25
N THR A 21 -19.23 -9.95 18.91
CA THR A 21 -19.23 -8.61 19.50
C THR A 21 -18.44 -8.69 20.82
N ASP A 22 -17.38 -7.90 20.94
CA ASP A 22 -16.65 -7.59 22.20
C ASP A 22 -15.77 -8.66 22.87
N GLY A 23 -15.06 -9.51 22.12
CA GLY A 23 -13.98 -10.32 22.71
C GLY A 23 -12.73 -9.48 23.06
N GLU A 24 -12.23 -9.49 24.30
CA GLU A 24 -10.86 -9.07 24.59
C GLU A 24 -9.86 -10.07 23.97
N PHE A 25 -8.91 -9.56 23.17
CA PHE A 25 -8.02 -10.41 22.37
C PHE A 25 -6.74 -10.74 23.12
N ARG A 26 -6.39 -12.03 23.16
CA ARG A 26 -5.05 -12.48 23.52
C ARG A 26 -4.11 -12.13 22.38
N THR A 27 -3.23 -11.17 22.61
CA THR A 27 -2.03 -10.94 21.81
C THR A 27 -1.23 -12.24 21.78
N LEU A 28 -0.86 -12.70 20.59
CA LEU A 28 0.22 -13.67 20.47
C LEU A 28 1.48 -12.94 20.93
N LEU A 29 2.02 -13.33 22.09
CA LEU A 29 3.38 -12.95 22.52
C LEU A 29 4.40 -13.43 21.46
N PRO A 30 5.61 -12.86 21.40
CA PRO A 30 6.40 -12.60 20.18
C PRO A 30 7.05 -13.83 19.50
N ASP A 31 6.51 -15.03 19.69
CA ASP A 31 6.93 -16.23 18.98
C ASP A 31 6.35 -16.21 17.54
N GLY A 32 6.83 -15.30 16.70
CA GLY A 32 6.29 -15.15 15.35
C GLY A 32 6.87 -13.99 14.55
N ALA A 33 8.20 -13.83 14.52
CA ALA A 33 8.84 -12.96 13.55
C ALA A 33 8.31 -13.31 12.14
N VAL A 34 7.95 -12.29 11.37
CA VAL A 34 7.53 -12.51 9.98
C VAL A 34 8.75 -12.99 9.20
N ALA A 35 8.60 -14.09 8.46
CA ALA A 35 9.70 -14.62 7.64
C ALA A 35 10.25 -13.51 6.74
N GLY A 36 11.57 -13.33 6.76
CA GLY A 36 12.26 -12.20 6.12
C GLY A 36 12.55 -11.05 7.08
N TYR A 37 11.58 -10.65 7.93
CA TYR A 37 11.60 -9.43 8.75
C TYR A 37 11.73 -9.74 10.26
N PRO A 38 12.95 -9.86 10.81
CA PRO A 38 13.16 -10.24 12.21
C PRO A 38 12.61 -9.20 13.20
N GLU A 39 12.56 -7.93 12.84
CA GLU A 39 11.98 -6.85 13.66
C GLU A 39 10.46 -6.71 13.51
N VAL A 40 9.81 -7.47 12.64
CA VAL A 40 8.35 -7.38 12.44
C VAL A 40 7.68 -8.58 13.10
N VAL A 41 6.82 -8.31 14.06
CA VAL A 41 6.02 -9.34 14.76
C VAL A 41 4.57 -9.28 14.30
N ARG A 42 3.95 -10.44 14.14
CA ARG A 42 2.51 -10.53 13.86
C ARG A 42 1.71 -10.35 15.15
N LEU A 43 0.82 -9.36 15.18
CA LEU A 43 -0.08 -9.11 16.31
C LEU A 43 -1.42 -9.84 16.17
N VAL A 44 -1.96 -9.88 14.95
CA VAL A 44 -3.22 -10.55 14.61
C VAL A 44 -3.02 -11.34 13.33
N ASP A 45 -3.39 -12.61 13.37
CA ASP A 45 -3.38 -13.49 12.20
C ASP A 45 -4.79 -13.62 11.62
N GLU A 46 -4.96 -13.13 10.38
CA GLU A 46 -6.14 -13.27 9.52
C GLU A 46 -7.51 -13.33 10.23
N ARG A 47 -7.86 -12.26 10.96
CA ARG A 47 -9.20 -12.13 11.54
C ARG A 47 -10.22 -11.87 10.44
N VAL A 48 -11.33 -12.60 10.46
CA VAL A 48 -12.48 -12.31 9.59
C VAL A 48 -13.30 -11.17 10.19
N LEU A 49 -13.45 -10.09 9.43
CA LEU A 49 -14.38 -8.99 9.69
C LEU A 49 -15.60 -9.20 8.82
N ASP A 50 -16.78 -9.21 9.42
CA ASP A 50 -18.06 -9.41 8.75
C ASP A 50 -18.80 -8.08 8.63
N PHE A 51 -18.84 -7.53 7.41
CA PHE A 51 -19.50 -6.27 7.11
C PHE A 51 -21.02 -6.43 6.98
N ASP A 52 -21.54 -7.65 6.81
CA ASP A 52 -22.99 -7.89 6.82
C ASP A 52 -23.54 -7.79 8.26
N ALA A 53 -22.70 -8.03 9.27
CA ALA A 53 -23.10 -8.03 10.68
C ALA A 53 -23.22 -6.62 11.30
N VAL A 54 -22.78 -5.57 10.61
CA VAL A 54 -22.71 -4.20 11.15
C VAL A 54 -23.68 -3.23 10.49
N ALA A 55 -24.61 -3.70 9.66
CA ALA A 55 -25.55 -2.86 8.92
C ALA A 55 -26.38 -1.89 9.80
N ASP A 56 -26.59 -2.23 11.07
CA ASP A 56 -27.35 -1.42 12.04
C ASP A 56 -26.46 -0.58 12.99
N ASP A 57 -25.15 -0.53 12.79
CA ASP A 57 -24.24 0.26 13.63
C ASP A 57 -24.31 1.76 13.29
N GLU A 58 -25.14 2.50 14.05
CA GLU A 58 -25.30 3.94 13.89
C GLU A 58 -23.98 4.72 14.03
N ALA A 59 -23.00 4.23 14.80
CA ALA A 59 -21.74 4.92 15.01
C ALA A 59 -20.87 4.94 13.75
N THR A 60 -21.04 3.94 12.87
CA THR A 60 -20.31 3.84 11.60
C THR A 60 -21.21 4.04 10.38
N GLY A 61 -22.48 4.39 10.59
CA GLY A 61 -23.48 4.45 9.53
C GLY A 61 -23.71 3.10 8.84
N GLY A 62 -23.43 2.00 9.54
CA GLY A 62 -23.51 0.65 9.01
C GLY A 62 -22.31 0.18 8.18
N LEU A 63 -21.25 1.00 8.09
CA LEU A 63 -20.12 0.76 7.19
C LEU A 63 -18.91 0.08 7.86
N GLY A 64 -18.87 0.05 9.19
CA GLY A 64 -17.64 -0.18 9.94
C GLY A 64 -17.71 -1.34 10.93
N VAL A 65 -16.60 -2.06 11.06
CA VAL A 65 -16.39 -3.10 12.08
C VAL A 65 -15.38 -2.61 13.10
N HIS A 66 -15.79 -2.55 14.37
CA HIS A 66 -14.92 -2.21 15.49
C HIS A 66 -14.02 -3.38 15.88
N PHE A 67 -12.76 -3.10 16.18
CA PHE A 67 -11.86 -4.08 16.78
C PHE A 67 -10.83 -3.41 17.70
N LYS A 68 -10.21 -4.24 18.55
CA LYS A 68 -9.14 -3.82 19.46
C LYS A 68 -7.85 -4.53 19.10
N LEU A 69 -6.75 -3.81 19.22
CA LEU A 69 -5.40 -4.31 18.98
C LEU A 69 -4.52 -3.96 20.18
N ARG A 70 -3.75 -4.92 20.69
CA ARG A 70 -2.78 -4.63 21.75
C ARG A 70 -1.42 -4.35 21.14
N VAL A 71 -0.92 -3.15 21.37
CA VAL A 71 0.37 -2.66 20.86
C VAL A 71 1.46 -2.91 21.91
N PRO A 72 2.55 -3.62 21.54
CA PRO A 72 3.67 -3.90 22.45
C PRO A 72 4.40 -2.63 22.89
N GLY A 73 5.04 -2.69 24.07
CA GLY A 73 5.83 -1.60 24.66
C GLY A 73 6.98 -1.11 23.79
N GLU A 74 7.55 -2.03 23.02
CA GLU A 74 8.75 -1.86 22.20
C GLU A 74 8.41 -1.57 20.73
N ALA A 75 7.12 -1.42 20.39
CA ALA A 75 6.72 -1.11 19.03
C ALA A 75 7.05 0.36 18.69
N ILE A 76 7.66 0.57 17.53
CA ILE A 76 7.86 1.91 16.96
C ILE A 76 6.82 2.27 15.91
N ALA A 77 6.13 1.25 15.39
CA ALA A 77 5.06 1.37 14.42
C ALA A 77 4.20 0.12 14.43
N VAL A 78 2.94 0.27 14.05
CA VAL A 78 1.98 -0.79 13.80
C VAL A 78 1.38 -0.61 12.43
N GLY A 79 1.25 -1.71 11.69
CA GLY A 79 0.61 -1.77 10.40
C GLY A 79 -0.62 -2.65 10.48
N VAL A 80 -1.74 -2.19 9.92
CA VAL A 80 -2.98 -2.96 9.78
C VAL A 80 -3.28 -3.12 8.30
N MET A 81 -3.63 -4.33 7.87
CA MET A 81 -3.99 -4.65 6.50
C MET A 81 -5.38 -5.27 6.47
N LEU A 82 -6.22 -4.80 5.55
CA LEU A 82 -7.55 -5.31 5.24
C LEU A 82 -7.52 -5.93 3.85
N GLU A 83 -8.01 -7.15 3.69
CA GLU A 83 -8.10 -7.86 2.41
C GLU A 83 -9.53 -8.41 2.23
N GLY A 84 -10.29 -7.71 1.40
CA GLY A 84 -11.60 -8.08 0.94
C GLY A 84 -11.61 -9.10 -0.19
N LYS A 85 -12.82 -9.50 -0.58
CA LYS A 85 -13.07 -10.28 -1.81
C LYS A 85 -13.95 -9.55 -2.82
N LEU A 86 -14.62 -8.50 -2.37
CA LEU A 86 -15.52 -7.69 -3.18
C LEU A 86 -14.78 -6.42 -3.56
N SER A 87 -15.08 -5.91 -4.76
CA SER A 87 -14.63 -4.58 -5.16
C SER A 87 -15.33 -3.53 -4.31
N GLY A 88 -14.56 -2.59 -3.78
CA GLY A 88 -15.03 -1.53 -2.92
C GLY A 88 -13.88 -0.92 -2.11
N ALA A 89 -14.16 0.21 -1.48
CA ALA A 89 -13.18 0.94 -0.69
C ALA A 89 -13.04 0.30 0.70
N TYR A 90 -11.89 -0.32 0.95
CA TYR A 90 -11.48 -0.75 2.27
C TYR A 90 -10.53 0.27 2.89
N ARG A 91 -10.70 0.57 4.18
CA ARG A 91 -9.82 1.49 4.93
C ARG A 91 -9.90 1.32 6.45
N VAL A 92 -8.89 1.80 7.16
CA VAL A 92 -8.98 2.04 8.61
C VAL A 92 -9.55 3.44 8.82
N GLY A 93 -10.79 3.54 9.27
CA GLY A 93 -11.50 4.82 9.37
C GLY A 93 -11.24 5.62 10.64
N GLU A 94 -11.02 4.93 11.75
CA GLU A 94 -10.63 5.53 13.02
C GLU A 94 -9.58 4.62 13.68
N TRP A 95 -8.58 5.22 14.29
CA TRP A 95 -7.60 4.54 15.12
C TRP A 95 -7.29 5.40 16.34
N LEU A 96 -7.70 4.95 17.52
CA LEU A 96 -7.42 5.60 18.79
C LEU A 96 -6.49 4.76 19.68
N ASP A 97 -5.65 5.42 20.47
CA ASP A 97 -4.92 4.79 21.58
C ASP A 97 -5.78 4.67 22.87
N ASP A 98 -5.19 4.15 23.96
CA ASP A 98 -5.87 4.01 25.25
C ASP A 98 -6.35 5.36 25.83
N ASP A 99 -5.65 6.45 25.51
CA ASP A 99 -5.99 7.81 25.94
C ASP A 99 -7.08 8.45 25.06
N GLN A 100 -7.66 7.71 24.11
CA GLN A 100 -8.57 8.21 23.07
C GLN A 100 -7.95 9.27 22.16
N LYS A 101 -6.61 9.31 22.02
CA LYS A 101 -5.95 10.18 21.06
C LYS A 101 -5.99 9.55 19.68
N ALA A 102 -6.40 10.33 18.68
CA ALA A 102 -6.47 9.87 17.31
C ALA A 102 -5.07 9.70 16.70
N LEU A 103 -4.79 8.47 16.28
CA LEU A 103 -3.63 8.06 15.48
C LEU A 103 -3.95 7.99 13.99
N ALA A 104 -5.21 7.86 13.65
CA ALA A 104 -5.74 8.04 12.31
C ALA A 104 -7.21 8.39 12.45
N SER A 105 -7.68 9.31 11.62
CA SER A 105 -9.09 9.63 11.48
C SER A 105 -9.34 9.86 10.00
N LEU A 106 -10.57 9.63 9.58
CA LEU A 106 -11.07 10.24 8.38
C LEU A 106 -11.77 11.54 8.75
N ASP A 107 -11.73 12.48 7.81
CA ASP A 107 -12.67 13.58 7.77
C ASP A 107 -13.69 13.26 6.66
N ASP A 108 -14.98 13.35 6.97
CA ASP A 108 -16.07 12.98 6.07
C ASP A 108 -16.34 14.03 4.96
N GLY A 109 -15.53 15.10 4.89
CA GLY A 109 -15.87 16.35 4.20
C GLY A 109 -15.41 16.55 2.74
N GLY A 110 -14.69 15.62 2.10
CA GLY A 110 -13.98 15.90 0.84
C GLY A 110 -14.41 15.09 -0.39
N LEU A 111 -14.51 15.76 -1.55
CA LEU A 111 -14.74 15.15 -2.89
C LEU A 111 -13.56 14.28 -3.39
N ASN A 112 -12.41 14.32 -2.72
CA ASN A 112 -11.33 13.37 -2.94
C ASN A 112 -11.16 12.49 -1.69
N PRO A 113 -11.81 11.31 -1.65
CA PRO A 113 -11.93 10.47 -0.45
C PRO A 113 -10.62 9.83 0.03
N GLU A 114 -9.49 10.15 -0.61
CA GLU A 114 -8.21 9.47 -0.41
C GLU A 114 -7.31 10.15 0.63
N VAL A 115 -7.58 11.40 1.03
CA VAL A 115 -6.69 12.14 1.94
C VAL A 115 -7.50 12.98 2.92
N CYS A 116 -7.31 12.75 4.22
CA CYS A 116 -7.81 13.65 5.25
C CYS A 116 -6.95 14.92 5.32
N TYR A 117 -7.58 16.09 5.23
CA TYR A 117 -6.93 17.40 5.08
C TYR A 117 -6.30 17.92 6.39
N ASP A 118 -6.89 17.60 7.55
CA ASP A 118 -6.43 18.07 8.88
C ASP A 118 -5.94 16.93 9.79
N CYS A 119 -5.83 15.71 9.25
CA CYS A 119 -5.46 14.56 10.06
C CYS A 119 -3.95 14.49 10.28
N LEU A 120 -3.57 14.12 11.51
CA LEU A 120 -2.17 13.87 11.85
C LEU A 120 -1.57 12.65 11.11
N ASN A 121 -2.43 11.77 10.59
CA ASN A 121 -2.08 10.61 9.76
C ASN A 121 -3.23 10.30 8.80
N PRO A 122 -3.12 10.73 7.54
CA PRO A 122 -4.07 10.35 6.52
C PRO A 122 -3.98 8.85 6.27
N THR A 123 -5.14 8.22 6.10
CA THR A 123 -5.28 6.85 5.63
C THR A 123 -5.83 6.88 4.23
N ALA A 124 -5.15 6.21 3.29
CA ALA A 124 -5.71 6.02 1.96
C ALA A 124 -6.79 4.93 1.98
N SER A 125 -7.74 5.01 1.04
CA SER A 125 -8.63 3.91 0.71
C SER A 125 -8.10 3.15 -0.50
N SER A 126 -8.32 1.84 -0.55
CA SER A 126 -7.85 1.01 -1.67
C SER A 126 -8.90 -0.02 -2.05
N ASP A 127 -8.94 -0.39 -3.33
CA ASP A 127 -9.84 -1.44 -3.82
C ASP A 127 -9.32 -2.82 -3.41
N VAL A 128 -10.19 -3.62 -2.80
CA VAL A 128 -9.95 -4.99 -2.29
C VAL A 128 -8.93 -5.10 -1.16
N VAL A 129 -7.74 -4.50 -1.26
CA VAL A 129 -6.69 -4.60 -0.24
C VAL A 129 -6.19 -3.23 0.14
N ASN A 130 -6.27 -2.93 1.44
CA ASN A 130 -5.81 -1.69 2.02
C ASN A 130 -4.82 -1.95 3.15
N ALA A 131 -3.89 -1.02 3.34
CA ALA A 131 -3.00 -0.99 4.48
C ALA A 131 -2.96 0.40 5.11
N ALA A 132 -2.77 0.43 6.42
CA ALA A 132 -2.59 1.65 7.21
C ALA A 132 -1.47 1.45 8.22
N MET A 133 -0.67 2.49 8.47
CA MET A 133 0.43 2.46 9.42
C MET A 133 0.29 3.62 10.41
N ALA A 134 0.63 3.37 11.68
CA ALA A 134 0.79 4.42 12.68
C ALA A 134 2.03 4.17 13.55
N PRO A 135 2.81 5.20 13.91
CA PRO A 135 2.64 6.58 13.47
C PRO A 135 3.22 6.80 12.07
N ASN A 136 2.57 7.64 11.28
CA ASN A 136 3.01 8.05 9.94
C ASN A 136 3.50 9.52 9.91
N ASN A 137 3.67 10.14 11.08
CA ASN A 137 4.15 11.50 11.26
C ASN A 137 4.74 11.64 12.67
N GLU A 138 5.76 12.46 12.87
CA GLU A 138 6.38 12.68 14.19
C GLU A 138 5.49 13.40 15.20
N ARG A 139 4.50 14.17 14.73
CA ARG A 139 3.56 14.87 15.62
C ARG A 139 2.61 13.92 16.34
N GLN A 140 2.57 12.65 15.92
CA GLN A 140 1.68 11.65 16.50
C GLN A 140 2.26 11.09 17.78
N HIS A 141 1.45 11.17 18.83
CA HIS A 141 1.72 10.43 20.05
C HIS A 141 1.42 8.95 19.82
N PHE A 142 2.44 8.11 19.66
CA PHE A 142 2.28 6.67 19.59
C PHE A 142 2.70 6.04 20.92
N ALA A 143 1.76 5.38 21.59
CA ALA A 143 1.97 4.73 22.87
C ALA A 143 1.59 3.25 22.79
N PRO A 144 2.22 2.39 23.62
CA PRO A 144 1.78 1.02 23.77
C PRO A 144 0.46 0.97 24.55
N GLY A 145 -0.28 -0.12 24.40
CA GLY A 145 -1.58 -0.25 25.06
C GLY A 145 -2.62 -0.95 24.20
N THR A 146 -3.89 -0.72 24.49
CA THR A 146 -5.02 -1.20 23.70
C THR A 146 -5.50 -0.10 22.77
N HIS A 147 -5.37 -0.34 21.47
CA HIS A 147 -5.83 0.56 20.45
C HIS A 147 -7.21 0.12 19.98
N ARG A 148 -8.11 1.09 19.78
CA ARG A 148 -9.43 0.87 19.19
C ARG A 148 -9.37 1.29 17.73
N LEU A 149 -9.87 0.45 16.84
CA LEU A 149 -9.89 0.71 15.41
C LEU A 149 -11.27 0.45 14.83
N ILE A 150 -11.57 1.13 13.73
CA ILE A 150 -12.74 0.90 12.88
C ILE A 150 -12.23 0.55 11.48
N ALA A 151 -12.52 -0.66 11.02
CA ALA A 151 -12.34 -1.01 9.60
C ALA A 151 -13.61 -0.63 8.84
N ILE A 152 -13.50 0.15 7.78
CA ILE A 152 -14.61 0.56 6.93
C ILE A 152 -14.55 -0.21 5.62
N GLY A 153 -15.70 -0.69 5.15
CA GLY A 153 -15.88 -1.36 3.87
C GLY A 153 -17.09 -0.78 3.15
N GLU A 154 -16.85 -0.05 2.07
CA GLU A 154 -17.87 0.74 1.39
C GLU A 154 -17.88 0.45 -0.12
N ARG A 155 -19.06 0.47 -0.72
CA ARG A 155 -19.19 0.36 -2.18
C ARG A 155 -18.79 1.66 -2.85
N PHE A 156 -18.19 1.54 -4.01
CA PHE A 156 -18.11 2.64 -4.96
C PHE A 156 -18.82 2.25 -6.25
N GLU A 157 -19.19 3.27 -7.01
CA GLU A 157 -19.60 3.17 -8.40
C GLU A 157 -18.59 3.89 -9.27
N ILE A 158 -18.38 3.39 -10.48
CA ILE A 158 -17.60 4.10 -11.49
C ILE A 158 -18.57 5.01 -12.23
N ASP A 159 -18.42 6.31 -12.03
CA ASP A 159 -19.11 7.31 -12.83
C ASP A 159 -18.34 7.56 -14.13
N LEU A 160 -18.94 7.13 -15.24
CA LEU A 160 -18.45 7.34 -16.61
C LEU A 160 -19.19 8.48 -17.34
N SER A 161 -20.03 9.24 -16.63
CA SER A 161 -20.83 10.33 -17.24
C SER A 161 -19.98 11.48 -17.78
N LYS A 162 -18.72 11.59 -17.33
CA LYS A 162 -17.72 12.50 -17.89
C LYS A 162 -16.88 11.74 -18.91
N GLU A 163 -17.03 12.07 -20.19
CA GLU A 163 -16.31 11.43 -21.29
C GLU A 163 -14.81 11.32 -20.98
N GLY A 164 -14.30 10.08 -20.94
CA GLY A 164 -12.88 9.78 -20.73
C GLY A 164 -12.37 9.90 -19.29
N VAL A 165 -13.22 10.21 -18.30
CA VAL A 165 -12.80 10.34 -16.90
C VAL A 165 -13.48 9.27 -16.05
N ARG A 166 -12.72 8.29 -15.57
CA ARG A 166 -13.21 7.35 -14.56
C ARG A 166 -13.19 8.07 -13.20
N THR A 167 -14.37 8.38 -12.66
CA THR A 167 -14.48 8.92 -11.29
C THR A 167 -15.03 7.83 -10.38
N LEU A 168 -14.33 7.52 -9.29
CA LEU A 168 -14.85 6.66 -8.23
C LEU A 168 -15.79 7.48 -7.36
N VAL A 169 -17.06 7.07 -7.29
CA VAL A 169 -18.07 7.71 -6.47
C VAL A 169 -18.43 6.77 -5.33
N ARG A 170 -18.22 7.22 -4.10
CA ARG A 170 -18.68 6.51 -2.89
C ARG A 170 -20.20 6.49 -2.87
N THR A 171 -20.81 5.32 -2.72
CA THR A 171 -22.28 5.24 -2.64
C THR A 171 -22.80 5.47 -1.22
N GLY A 172 -21.92 5.36 -0.21
CA GLY A 172 -22.33 5.32 1.19
C GLY A 172 -22.95 3.99 1.60
N ASP A 173 -22.98 2.99 0.72
CA ASP A 173 -23.50 1.66 1.03
C ASP A 173 -22.40 0.75 1.57
N PRO A 174 -22.71 -0.13 2.53
CA PRO A 174 -21.77 -1.15 2.99
C PRO A 174 -21.41 -2.10 1.85
N ILE A 175 -20.13 -2.46 1.78
CA ILE A 175 -19.63 -3.39 0.77
C ILE A 175 -20.27 -4.79 0.91
N GLY A 176 -20.63 -5.17 2.14
CA GLY A 176 -21.14 -6.47 2.51
C GLY A 176 -20.06 -7.56 2.47
N GLY A 177 -20.42 -8.76 2.91
CA GLY A 177 -19.51 -9.90 3.00
C GLY A 177 -18.38 -9.73 4.01
N VAL A 178 -17.24 -10.38 3.75
CA VAL A 178 -16.14 -10.46 4.71
C VAL A 178 -14.81 -9.93 4.18
N ALA A 179 -14.00 -9.35 5.07
CA ALA A 179 -12.59 -9.06 4.83
C ALA A 179 -11.71 -9.77 5.85
N ARG A 180 -10.46 -10.06 5.47
CA ARG A 180 -9.42 -10.53 6.37
C ARG A 180 -8.63 -9.34 6.89
N MET A 181 -8.46 -9.27 8.20
CA MET A 181 -7.61 -8.29 8.86
C MET A 181 -6.36 -8.98 9.41
N SER A 182 -5.21 -8.39 9.14
CA SER A 182 -3.95 -8.75 9.80
C SER A 182 -3.29 -7.51 10.35
N ALA A 183 -2.56 -7.67 11.45
CA ALA A 183 -1.85 -6.57 12.10
C ALA A 183 -0.43 -6.99 12.46
N TYR A 184 0.50 -6.06 12.30
CA TYR A 184 1.93 -6.27 12.51
C TYR A 184 2.49 -5.11 13.34
N ALA A 185 3.50 -5.37 14.15
CA ALA A 185 4.26 -4.35 14.83
C ALA A 185 5.73 -4.42 14.43
N LYS A 186 6.34 -3.25 14.27
CA LYS A 186 7.77 -3.10 14.11
C LYS A 186 8.39 -2.88 15.48
N ILE A 187 9.17 -3.85 15.93
CA ILE A 187 9.75 -3.92 17.26
C ILE A 187 11.25 -3.65 17.17
N VAL A 188 11.64 -2.44 17.57
CA VAL A 188 13.05 -2.05 17.70
C VAL A 188 13.19 -1.12 18.91
N PRO A 189 14.33 -1.12 19.63
CA PRO A 189 14.47 -0.31 20.84
C PRO A 189 14.29 1.20 20.63
N LYS A 190 14.62 1.68 19.43
CA LYS A 190 14.42 3.05 18.95
C LYS A 190 14.38 3.02 17.44
N LEU A 191 13.77 4.04 16.82
CA LEU A 191 13.80 4.20 15.36
C LEU A 191 15.27 4.29 14.87
N PRO A 192 15.73 3.36 14.02
CA PRO A 192 17.09 3.41 13.50
C PRO A 192 17.27 4.57 12.52
N GLU A 193 18.50 5.06 12.41
CA GLU A 193 18.86 6.14 11.48
C GLU A 193 18.97 5.64 10.03
N THR A 194 19.25 4.35 9.87
CA THR A 194 19.40 3.69 8.58
C THR A 194 18.38 2.58 8.37
N GLY A 195 18.14 2.21 7.12
CA GLY A 195 17.32 1.06 6.79
C GLY A 195 17.56 0.57 5.37
N ARG A 196 17.11 -0.64 5.06
CA ARG A 196 17.29 -1.28 3.76
C ARG A 196 15.95 -1.72 3.18
N VAL A 197 15.75 -1.49 1.88
CA VAL A 197 14.56 -1.96 1.15
C VAL A 197 14.99 -3.01 0.15
N ASP A 198 14.53 -4.24 0.32
CA ASP A 198 14.73 -5.29 -0.69
C ASP A 198 13.71 -5.09 -1.82
N LEU A 199 14.14 -5.30 -3.07
CA LEU A 199 13.31 -5.11 -4.26
C LEU A 199 13.14 -6.43 -5.01
N ASN A 200 11.91 -6.74 -5.38
CA ASN A 200 11.55 -7.83 -6.27
C ASN A 200 11.09 -7.22 -7.59
N ILE A 201 11.95 -7.19 -8.59
CA ILE A 201 11.71 -6.52 -9.87
C ILE A 201 11.13 -7.51 -10.87
N HIS A 202 9.98 -7.17 -11.43
CA HIS A 202 9.18 -7.96 -12.36
C HIS A 202 9.17 -7.29 -13.73
N PHE A 203 9.48 -8.05 -14.79
CA PHE A 203 9.54 -7.53 -16.16
C PHE A 203 8.47 -8.15 -17.04
N THR A 204 7.76 -7.32 -17.82
CA THR A 204 6.85 -7.78 -18.87
C THR A 204 7.53 -7.95 -20.23
N GLY A 205 8.82 -7.61 -20.35
CA GLY A 205 9.52 -7.50 -21.65
C GLY A 205 9.58 -6.07 -22.21
N ALA A 206 8.96 -5.09 -21.54
CA ALA A 206 8.98 -3.68 -21.94
C ALA A 206 10.42 -3.17 -22.10
N GLN A 207 10.67 -2.38 -23.14
CA GLN A 207 12.02 -1.91 -23.52
C GLN A 207 13.05 -3.05 -23.73
N GLY A 208 12.59 -4.28 -23.96
CA GLY A 208 13.44 -5.47 -24.05
C GLY A 208 14.09 -5.87 -22.71
N TRP A 209 13.57 -5.37 -21.57
CA TRP A 209 14.06 -5.75 -20.25
C TRP A 209 13.47 -7.10 -19.83
N ASP A 210 14.32 -7.99 -19.36
CA ASP A 210 13.95 -9.30 -18.83
C ASP A 210 14.80 -9.66 -17.61
N ALA A 211 14.35 -10.64 -16.84
CA ALA A 211 15.03 -11.07 -15.63
C ALA A 211 16.41 -11.68 -15.89
N ALA A 212 16.58 -12.34 -17.04
CA ALA A 212 17.81 -13.04 -17.39
C ALA A 212 19.00 -12.10 -17.63
N SER A 213 18.74 -10.90 -18.17
CA SER A 213 19.74 -9.88 -18.50
C SER A 213 19.73 -8.67 -17.57
N ALA A 214 18.74 -8.56 -16.68
CA ALA A 214 18.54 -7.43 -15.78
C ALA A 214 19.81 -7.00 -15.03
N ALA A 215 20.53 -7.97 -14.44
CA ALA A 215 21.74 -7.69 -13.66
C ALA A 215 22.89 -7.08 -14.49
N GLN A 216 22.88 -7.23 -15.81
CA GLN A 216 23.88 -6.65 -16.72
C GLN A 216 23.33 -5.46 -17.52
N ASN A 217 22.05 -5.11 -17.36
CA ASN A 217 21.42 -4.03 -18.08
C ASN A 217 21.92 -2.66 -17.55
N PRO A 218 22.65 -1.88 -18.36
CA PRO A 218 23.24 -0.62 -17.90
C PRO A 218 22.18 0.44 -17.58
N ALA A 219 21.02 0.42 -18.25
CA ALA A 219 19.94 1.35 -17.98
C ALA A 219 19.28 1.05 -16.63
N LEU A 220 19.01 -0.22 -16.33
CA LEU A 220 18.50 -0.62 -15.02
C LEU A 220 19.52 -0.32 -13.90
N ALA A 221 20.80 -0.58 -14.13
CA ALA A 221 21.85 -0.23 -13.17
C ALA A 221 21.88 1.28 -12.88
N ALA A 222 21.71 2.13 -13.90
CA ALA A 222 21.61 3.58 -13.74
C ALA A 222 20.36 3.99 -12.94
N VAL A 223 19.21 3.36 -13.21
CA VAL A 223 17.97 3.57 -12.44
C VAL A 223 18.19 3.24 -10.97
N LEU A 224 18.71 2.06 -10.64
CA LEU A 224 18.91 1.62 -9.26
C LEU A 224 19.97 2.46 -8.52
N ALA A 225 21.03 2.87 -9.22
CA ALA A 225 22.03 3.80 -8.66
C ALA A 225 21.38 5.13 -8.28
N ARG A 226 20.54 5.69 -9.17
CA ARG A 226 19.86 6.96 -8.89
C ARG A 226 18.82 6.86 -7.76
N VAL A 227 18.06 5.76 -7.69
CA VAL A 227 17.16 5.49 -6.55
C VAL A 227 17.97 5.43 -5.25
N THR A 228 19.13 4.78 -5.26
CA THR A 228 20.03 4.72 -4.11
C THR A 228 20.51 6.11 -3.69
N ASP A 229 20.91 6.96 -4.64
CA ASP A 229 21.30 8.34 -4.35
C ASP A 229 20.17 9.12 -3.65
N ILE A 230 18.94 9.01 -4.16
CA ILE A 230 17.77 9.68 -3.60
C ILE A 230 17.53 9.23 -2.15
N TRP A 231 17.45 7.92 -1.92
CA TRP A 231 17.17 7.33 -0.61
C TRP A 231 18.29 7.51 0.42
N SER A 232 19.54 7.62 -0.04
CA SER A 232 20.68 7.84 0.86
C SER A 232 20.61 9.15 1.63
N GLN A 233 19.89 10.16 1.10
CA GLN A 233 19.62 11.43 1.79
C GLN A 233 18.97 11.22 3.16
N VAL A 234 18.21 10.14 3.31
CA VAL A 234 17.50 9.76 4.52
C VAL A 234 17.97 8.42 5.08
N GLY A 235 19.22 8.02 4.81
CA GLY A 235 19.80 6.81 5.39
C GLY A 235 19.16 5.49 4.91
N LEU A 236 18.41 5.50 3.80
CA LEU A 236 17.91 4.29 3.19
C LEU A 236 18.84 3.80 2.08
N SER A 237 18.92 2.48 1.93
CA SER A 237 19.62 1.84 0.81
C SER A 237 18.75 0.76 0.17
N ILE A 238 19.03 0.47 -1.10
CA ILE A 238 18.54 -0.76 -1.72
C ILE A 238 19.27 -1.95 -1.08
N GLY A 239 18.52 -3.02 -0.83
CA GLY A 239 19.06 -4.28 -0.34
C GLY A 239 19.18 -5.34 -1.40
N ARG A 240 18.66 -6.53 -1.11
CA ARG A 240 18.62 -7.61 -2.08
C ARG A 240 17.71 -7.21 -3.23
N VAL A 241 18.20 -7.38 -4.46
CA VAL A 241 17.42 -7.22 -5.68
C VAL A 241 17.22 -8.60 -6.30
N SER A 242 15.96 -8.98 -6.49
CA SER A 242 15.57 -10.22 -7.17
C SER A 242 14.88 -9.86 -8.48
N TYR A 243 15.06 -10.69 -9.52
CA TYR A 243 14.53 -10.44 -10.86
C TYR A 243 13.59 -11.56 -11.29
N PHE A 244 12.44 -11.20 -11.85
CA PHE A 244 11.40 -12.13 -12.28
C PHE A 244 10.80 -11.69 -13.60
N ASP A 245 10.46 -12.63 -14.47
CA ASP A 245 9.63 -12.36 -15.63
C ASP A 245 8.16 -12.62 -15.26
N VAL A 246 7.27 -11.78 -15.77
CA VAL A 246 5.82 -11.93 -15.69
C VAL A 246 5.23 -12.00 -17.11
N ASP A 247 3.94 -12.29 -17.22
CA ASP A 247 3.27 -12.42 -18.52
C ASP A 247 3.44 -11.13 -19.37
N PRO A 248 4.01 -11.22 -20.58
CA PRO A 248 4.13 -10.07 -21.49
C PRO A 248 2.80 -9.43 -21.87
N GLY A 249 1.68 -10.13 -21.70
CA GLY A 249 0.34 -9.56 -21.85
C GLY A 249 0.05 -8.37 -20.92
N PHE A 250 0.85 -8.16 -19.88
CA PHE A 250 0.76 -7.01 -18.98
C PHE A 250 1.63 -5.81 -19.39
N GLU A 251 2.28 -5.83 -20.56
CA GLU A 251 3.06 -4.69 -21.06
C GLU A 251 2.20 -3.42 -21.20
N VAL A 252 0.90 -3.56 -21.47
CA VAL A 252 -0.07 -2.47 -21.43
C VAL A 252 -1.15 -2.77 -20.39
N ILE A 253 -1.29 -1.91 -19.38
CA ILE A 253 -2.34 -2.04 -18.36
C ILE A 253 -3.51 -1.14 -18.74
N ASN A 254 -4.64 -1.72 -19.16
CA ASN A 254 -5.81 -0.96 -19.63
C ASN A 254 -6.86 -0.75 -18.53
N ASP A 255 -6.87 -1.62 -17.53
CA ASP A 255 -7.79 -1.54 -16.40
C ASP A 255 -7.03 -1.14 -15.10
N PRO A 256 -7.27 0.08 -14.57
CA PRO A 256 -6.56 0.62 -13.41
C PRO A 256 -6.82 -0.09 -12.09
N GLY A 257 -7.70 -1.10 -12.06
CA GLY A 257 -8.06 -1.75 -10.81
C GLY A 257 -9.54 -1.75 -10.50
N THR A 258 -10.41 -1.19 -11.36
CA THR A 258 -11.81 -1.02 -10.97
C THR A 258 -12.80 -1.36 -12.10
N PRO A 259 -13.73 -2.34 -11.86
CA PRO A 259 -13.89 -3.10 -10.62
C PRO A 259 -12.84 -4.21 -10.44
N ALA A 260 -12.20 -4.23 -9.27
CA ALA A 260 -11.40 -5.37 -8.80
C ALA A 260 -12.28 -6.63 -8.58
N PRO A 261 -11.70 -7.82 -8.34
CA PRO A 261 -10.26 -8.12 -8.30
C PRO A 261 -9.65 -8.38 -9.68
N ASN A 262 -10.41 -8.43 -10.78
CA ASN A 262 -9.97 -9.06 -12.03
C ASN A 262 -9.35 -8.13 -13.08
N SER A 263 -9.15 -6.84 -12.77
CA SER A 263 -8.45 -5.90 -13.65
C SER A 263 -7.04 -6.39 -14.02
N ASP A 264 -6.50 -5.86 -15.12
CA ASP A 264 -5.11 -6.08 -15.54
C ASP A 264 -4.11 -5.74 -14.42
N LEU A 265 -4.26 -4.57 -13.77
CA LEU A 265 -3.34 -4.12 -12.72
C LEU A 265 -3.32 -5.08 -11.52
N HIS A 266 -4.49 -5.46 -11.01
CA HIS A 266 -4.58 -6.42 -9.91
C HIS A 266 -4.08 -7.81 -10.29
N SER A 267 -4.24 -8.21 -11.55
CA SER A 267 -3.75 -9.51 -12.05
C SER A 267 -2.23 -9.53 -12.15
N LEU A 268 -1.62 -8.47 -12.66
CA LEU A 268 -0.18 -8.26 -12.65
C LEU A 268 0.39 -8.33 -11.22
N ARG A 269 -0.18 -7.56 -10.29
CA ARG A 269 0.29 -7.52 -8.89
C ARG A 269 0.19 -8.88 -8.18
N ARG A 270 -0.85 -9.67 -8.45
CA ARG A 270 -0.96 -11.06 -7.95
C ARG A 270 0.07 -12.00 -8.54
N ALA A 271 0.51 -11.77 -9.77
CA ALA A 271 1.52 -12.59 -10.44
C ALA A 271 2.93 -12.37 -9.85
N GLY A 272 3.13 -11.27 -9.12
CA GLY A 272 4.37 -11.01 -8.41
C GLY A 272 4.74 -12.09 -7.39
N THR A 273 6.02 -12.11 -7.04
CA THR A 273 6.54 -13.05 -6.06
C THR A 273 5.94 -12.81 -4.68
N LYS A 274 5.96 -13.85 -3.84
CA LYS A 274 5.58 -13.79 -2.42
C LYS A 274 6.79 -13.60 -1.49
N GLU A 275 7.99 -13.55 -2.06
CA GLU A 275 9.23 -13.32 -1.31
C GLU A 275 9.19 -11.96 -0.59
N PRO A 276 9.84 -11.83 0.59
CA PRO A 276 10.00 -10.54 1.25
C PRO A 276 10.68 -9.50 0.35
N GLY A 277 10.21 -8.26 0.41
CA GLY A 277 10.67 -7.10 -0.38
C GLY A 277 9.48 -6.37 -1.01
N VAL A 278 9.73 -5.19 -1.57
CA VAL A 278 8.74 -4.46 -2.38
C VAL A 278 8.72 -5.05 -3.78
N ASN A 279 7.54 -5.47 -4.25
CA ASN A 279 7.36 -5.84 -5.66
C ASN A 279 7.35 -4.57 -6.52
N LEU A 280 8.20 -4.52 -7.55
CA LEU A 280 8.29 -3.45 -8.54
C LEU A 280 8.08 -4.03 -9.94
N PHE A 281 7.04 -3.63 -10.63
CA PHE A 281 6.70 -4.09 -11.98
C PHE A 281 7.07 -3.03 -13.00
N PHE A 282 7.90 -3.39 -13.98
CA PHE A 282 8.12 -2.58 -15.17
C PHE A 282 7.21 -3.04 -16.29
N ILE A 283 6.38 -2.11 -16.77
CA ILE A 283 5.47 -2.28 -17.91
C ILE A 283 5.87 -1.32 -19.03
N GLY A 284 5.23 -1.44 -20.20
CA GLY A 284 5.37 -0.48 -21.29
C GLY A 284 4.65 0.83 -20.95
N THR A 285 3.32 0.78 -20.82
CA THR A 285 2.51 1.98 -20.56
C THR A 285 1.16 1.67 -19.87
N PHE A 286 0.54 2.69 -19.28
CA PHE A 286 -0.84 2.64 -18.83
C PHE A 286 -1.80 3.06 -19.94
N GLY A 287 -2.74 2.19 -20.32
CA GLY A 287 -3.74 2.45 -21.37
C GLY A 287 -4.91 3.33 -20.93
N PHE A 288 -4.80 4.07 -19.82
CA PHE A 288 -5.89 4.86 -19.24
C PHE A 288 -5.38 6.19 -18.66
N THR A 289 -6.31 7.13 -18.44
CA THR A 289 -6.04 8.42 -17.79
C THR A 289 -7.02 8.68 -16.65
N TYR A 290 -6.59 9.48 -15.68
CA TYR A 290 -7.43 10.07 -14.64
C TYR A 290 -7.75 11.52 -15.03
N GLY A 291 -8.79 11.70 -15.85
CA GLY A 291 -9.06 13.00 -16.43
C GLY A 291 -7.98 13.39 -17.44
N SER A 292 -7.35 14.54 -17.24
CA SER A 292 -6.22 15.00 -18.04
C SER A 292 -4.86 14.44 -17.59
N PHE A 293 -4.83 13.59 -16.56
CA PHE A 293 -3.60 13.04 -16.00
C PHE A 293 -3.33 11.63 -16.53
N HIS A 294 -2.15 11.45 -17.12
CA HIS A 294 -1.64 10.13 -17.54
C HIS A 294 -0.64 9.64 -16.49
N PRO A 295 -0.93 8.52 -15.79
CA PRO A 295 0.00 7.99 -14.79
C PRO A 295 1.24 7.42 -15.48
N VAL A 296 2.41 7.65 -14.89
CA VAL A 296 3.68 7.02 -15.29
C VAL A 296 4.18 6.02 -14.25
N GLY A 297 3.58 6.05 -13.07
CA GLY A 297 3.78 5.14 -11.96
C GLY A 297 2.50 5.01 -11.15
N LEU A 298 2.32 3.86 -10.49
CA LEU A 298 1.23 3.60 -9.55
C LEU A 298 1.68 2.67 -8.43
N ALA A 299 1.73 3.20 -7.21
CA ALA A 299 1.77 2.42 -5.98
C ALA A 299 0.45 1.68 -5.74
N SER A 300 0.47 0.69 -4.85
CA SER A 300 -0.71 -0.10 -4.53
C SER A 300 -1.62 0.54 -3.47
N GLY A 301 -1.05 1.44 -2.68
CA GLY A 301 -1.68 2.13 -1.57
C GLY A 301 -0.64 3.00 -0.86
N ILE A 302 -1.09 3.71 0.17
CA ILE A 302 -0.24 4.55 1.01
C ILE A 302 -0.51 4.22 2.49
N PRO A 303 0.31 3.35 3.12
CA PRO A 303 1.28 2.45 2.49
C PRO A 303 0.60 1.31 1.70
N GLY A 304 1.40 0.58 0.94
CA GLY A 304 0.98 -0.70 0.35
C GLY A 304 0.94 -1.84 1.37
N PRO A 305 0.33 -2.99 1.02
CA PRO A 305 0.26 -4.14 1.90
C PRO A 305 1.61 -4.82 2.06
N TRP A 306 2.03 -4.96 3.31
CA TRP A 306 3.30 -5.61 3.71
C TRP A 306 3.41 -7.09 3.35
N ARG A 307 2.29 -7.73 3.00
CA ARG A 307 2.25 -9.11 2.56
C ARG A 307 2.18 -9.15 1.05
N ASN A 308 3.18 -9.77 0.43
CA ASN A 308 3.18 -10.02 -1.00
C ASN A 308 2.20 -11.12 -1.42
N GLY A 309 1.83 -11.11 -2.71
CA GLY A 309 0.89 -12.08 -3.31
C GLY A 309 -0.58 -11.68 -3.21
N THR A 310 -0.89 -10.43 -2.85
CA THR A 310 -2.24 -9.87 -2.90
C THR A 310 -2.49 -9.17 -4.24
N SER A 311 -3.74 -8.76 -4.51
CA SER A 311 -4.08 -7.92 -5.67
C SER A 311 -3.50 -6.51 -5.63
N SER A 312 -2.98 -6.11 -4.49
CA SER A 312 -2.40 -4.78 -4.29
C SER A 312 -0.96 -4.91 -3.79
N SER A 313 -0.21 -5.96 -4.14
CA SER A 313 1.19 -6.07 -3.68
C SER A 313 2.16 -5.44 -4.67
N GLY A 314 2.57 -4.20 -4.41
CA GLY A 314 3.69 -3.56 -5.09
C GLY A 314 3.37 -2.39 -6.01
N VAL A 315 4.42 -1.90 -6.64
CA VAL A 315 4.48 -0.68 -7.44
C VAL A 315 4.59 -1.02 -8.92
N THR A 316 3.91 -0.27 -9.79
CA THR A 316 4.00 -0.43 -11.24
C THR A 316 4.56 0.84 -11.88
N VAL A 317 5.54 0.74 -12.78
CA VAL A 317 6.18 1.86 -13.48
C VAL A 317 6.18 1.62 -14.99
N ALA A 318 5.72 2.62 -15.74
CA ALA A 318 5.66 2.59 -17.20
C ALA A 318 6.96 3.10 -17.81
N LEU A 319 7.67 2.25 -18.57
CA LEU A 319 8.95 2.61 -19.17
C LEU A 319 8.80 3.47 -20.43
N ASP A 320 7.79 3.20 -21.26
CA ASP A 320 7.63 3.88 -22.55
C ASP A 320 7.28 5.36 -22.37
N ASP A 321 6.63 5.70 -21.26
CA ASP A 321 6.29 7.08 -20.88
C ASP A 321 7.52 7.90 -20.45
N HIS A 322 8.69 7.27 -20.34
CA HIS A 322 9.97 7.89 -20.05
C HIS A 322 10.94 7.86 -21.25
N VAL A 323 10.48 7.49 -22.44
CA VAL A 323 11.29 7.50 -23.66
C VAL A 323 11.19 8.86 -24.35
N GLU A 324 12.32 9.54 -24.50
CA GLU A 324 12.45 10.77 -25.28
C GLU A 324 13.47 10.57 -26.39
N ASN A 325 13.13 10.90 -27.64
CA ASN A 325 14.01 10.73 -28.80
C ASN A 325 14.58 9.30 -28.93
N GLU A 326 13.74 8.28 -28.72
CA GLU A 326 14.10 6.85 -28.77
C GLU A 326 15.09 6.41 -27.68
N VAL A 327 15.32 7.24 -26.66
CA VAL A 327 16.20 6.94 -25.52
C VAL A 327 15.41 6.99 -24.23
N LEU A 328 15.52 5.94 -23.42
CA LEU A 328 14.93 5.89 -22.09
C LEU A 328 15.64 6.87 -21.14
N ASP A 329 14.90 7.81 -20.57
CA ASP A 329 15.38 8.68 -19.49
C ASP A 329 15.41 7.90 -18.16
N THR A 330 16.54 7.25 -17.92
CA THR A 330 16.78 6.51 -16.67
C THR A 330 16.67 7.36 -15.41
N ALA A 331 16.91 8.67 -15.47
CA ALA A 331 16.75 9.55 -14.31
C ALA A 331 15.28 9.84 -14.03
N ALA A 332 14.43 9.96 -15.06
CA ALA A 332 12.99 10.03 -14.89
C ALA A 332 12.41 8.73 -14.34
N VAL A 333 12.79 7.57 -14.89
CA VAL A 333 12.38 6.26 -14.36
C VAL A 333 12.77 6.11 -12.89
N ALA A 334 14.01 6.48 -12.52
CA ALA A 334 14.47 6.40 -11.14
C ALA A 334 13.65 7.26 -10.18
N ARG A 335 13.28 8.48 -10.59
CA ARG A 335 12.39 9.35 -9.81
C ARG A 335 11.02 8.72 -9.63
N THR A 336 10.42 8.19 -10.70
CA THR A 336 9.14 7.49 -10.62
C THR A 336 9.23 6.28 -9.68
N VAL A 337 10.26 5.45 -9.79
CA VAL A 337 10.47 4.32 -8.88
C VAL A 337 10.59 4.78 -7.43
N ALA A 338 11.43 5.78 -7.16
CA ALA A 338 11.62 6.29 -5.80
C ALA A 338 10.34 6.92 -5.22
N HIS A 339 9.55 7.62 -6.05
CA HIS A 339 8.28 8.24 -5.69
C HIS A 339 7.23 7.19 -5.34
N GLU A 340 6.98 6.24 -6.24
CA GLU A 340 5.94 5.24 -6.04
C GLU A 340 6.29 4.24 -4.93
N VAL A 341 7.58 3.88 -4.77
CA VAL A 341 8.00 3.10 -3.59
C VAL A 341 7.92 3.96 -2.33
N GLY A 342 8.10 5.28 -2.42
CA GLY A 342 7.81 6.21 -1.33
C GLY A 342 6.35 6.11 -0.85
N HIS A 343 5.40 6.09 -1.79
CA HIS A 343 3.99 5.81 -1.51
C HIS A 343 3.77 4.44 -0.89
N GLU A 344 4.33 3.38 -1.48
CA GLU A 344 4.25 2.01 -0.96
C GLU A 344 4.75 1.93 0.50
N LEU A 345 5.75 2.74 0.84
CA LEU A 345 6.33 2.81 2.18
C LEU A 345 5.59 3.78 3.14
N GLY A 346 4.60 4.54 2.66
CA GLY A 346 3.68 5.33 3.48
C GLY A 346 3.75 6.84 3.31
N LEU A 347 4.54 7.37 2.37
CA LEU A 347 4.58 8.80 2.10
C LEU A 347 3.38 9.23 1.26
N PHE A 348 2.81 10.38 1.59
CA PHE A 348 1.80 11.05 0.78
C PHE A 348 2.46 12.09 -0.13
N HIS A 349 1.71 12.61 -1.09
CA HIS A 349 2.19 13.74 -1.87
C HIS A 349 2.45 14.95 -0.97
N THR A 350 3.63 15.59 -1.07
CA THR A 350 3.93 16.83 -0.33
C THR A 350 2.94 17.93 -0.65
N THR A 351 2.54 17.99 -1.92
CA THR A 351 1.44 18.80 -2.44
C THR A 351 0.64 17.94 -3.40
N SER A 352 -0.62 17.67 -3.11
CA SER A 352 -1.50 16.86 -3.95
C SER A 352 -2.12 17.67 -5.09
N LEU A 353 -2.73 16.95 -6.05
CA LEU A 353 -3.59 17.55 -7.06
C LEU A 353 -4.80 18.20 -6.37
N GLY A 354 -4.77 19.52 -6.22
CA GLY A 354 -5.75 20.30 -5.45
C GLY A 354 -5.14 21.18 -4.36
N GLY A 355 -3.83 21.09 -4.13
CA GLY A 355 -3.08 21.96 -3.21
C GLY A 355 -3.07 21.51 -1.76
N VAL A 356 -3.45 20.27 -1.47
CA VAL A 356 -3.39 19.70 -0.11
C VAL A 356 -1.96 19.34 0.20
N THR A 357 -1.49 19.69 1.39
CA THR A 357 -0.13 19.37 1.82
C THR A 357 -0.12 18.15 2.74
N ASP A 358 0.99 17.41 2.73
CA ASP A 358 1.17 16.30 3.67
C ASP A 358 1.24 16.81 5.13
N PRO A 359 0.97 15.97 6.14
CA PRO A 359 1.00 16.42 7.54
C PRO A 359 2.42 16.48 8.13
N ILE A 360 3.47 16.29 7.32
CA ILE A 360 4.86 16.22 7.75
C ILE A 360 5.39 17.65 7.95
N GLY A 361 6.12 17.91 9.04
CA GLY A 361 6.46 19.29 9.45
C GLY A 361 7.60 19.96 8.70
N ASP A 362 8.48 19.19 8.07
CA ASP A 362 9.71 19.68 7.44
C ASP A 362 9.70 19.52 5.91
N THR A 363 8.54 19.17 5.34
CA THR A 363 8.30 19.13 3.90
C THR A 363 7.92 20.53 3.41
N ASP A 364 8.54 20.98 2.32
CA ASP A 364 8.06 22.17 1.59
C ASP A 364 7.12 21.76 0.45
N ASP A 365 6.38 22.72 -0.11
CA ASP A 365 5.42 22.50 -1.17
C ASP A 365 6.03 22.55 -2.58
N SER A 366 7.37 22.60 -2.67
CA SER A 366 8.07 22.80 -3.93
C SER A 366 8.08 21.53 -4.79
N CYS A 367 8.12 21.72 -6.10
CA CYS A 367 8.32 20.64 -7.07
C CYS A 367 9.73 20.01 -7.04
N THR A 368 10.59 20.44 -6.10
CA THR A 368 11.89 19.81 -5.85
C THR A 368 11.79 18.60 -4.91
N GLN A 369 10.67 18.46 -4.19
CA GLN A 369 10.38 17.31 -3.32
C GLN A 369 10.08 16.06 -4.14
N LEU A 370 10.62 14.91 -3.71
CA LEU A 370 10.37 13.62 -4.34
C LEU A 370 8.87 13.33 -4.42
N MET A 371 8.13 13.62 -3.35
CA MET A 371 6.70 13.35 -3.27
C MET A 371 5.82 14.47 -3.85
N TYR A 372 6.35 15.37 -4.67
CA TYR A 372 5.49 16.30 -5.40
C TYR A 372 4.67 15.53 -6.45
N PHE A 373 3.36 15.80 -6.57
CA PHE A 373 2.44 14.99 -7.39
C PHE A 373 2.76 14.92 -8.89
N ALA A 374 3.63 15.80 -9.39
CA ALA A 374 4.00 15.85 -10.79
C ALA A 374 5.48 15.55 -10.99
N THR A 375 5.80 14.85 -12.07
CA THR A 375 7.18 14.49 -12.45
C THR A 375 7.96 15.63 -13.11
N SER A 376 7.38 16.83 -13.19
CA SER A 376 7.99 18.06 -13.71
C SER A 376 7.50 19.32 -12.97
N CYS A 377 8.38 20.33 -12.90
CA CYS A 377 8.03 21.67 -12.47
C CYS A 377 7.41 22.47 -13.63
N ALA A 378 6.41 23.30 -13.36
CA ALA A 378 5.80 24.18 -14.37
C ALA A 378 6.80 25.18 -15.00
N THR A 379 7.84 25.53 -14.23
CA THR A 379 8.99 26.32 -14.67
C THR A 379 10.14 25.37 -14.94
N GLY A 380 10.38 25.03 -16.22
CA GLY A 380 11.37 24.03 -16.67
C GLY A 380 12.86 24.31 -16.35
N SER A 381 13.15 25.14 -15.34
CA SER A 381 14.48 25.45 -14.82
C SER A 381 14.77 24.85 -13.45
N ASP A 382 13.75 24.40 -12.70
CA ASP A 382 13.94 23.92 -11.33
C ASP A 382 14.28 22.41 -11.32
N PRO A 383 15.24 21.96 -10.47
CA PRO A 383 15.56 20.54 -10.33
C PRO A 383 14.34 19.81 -9.77
N VAL A 384 13.86 18.81 -10.50
CA VAL A 384 12.58 18.15 -10.17
C VAL A 384 12.79 16.94 -9.27
N GLY A 385 12.01 16.88 -8.19
CA GLY A 385 11.52 15.61 -7.64
C GLY A 385 12.54 14.64 -7.06
N ASP A 386 13.57 15.12 -6.36
CA ASP A 386 14.63 14.24 -5.81
C ASP A 386 14.87 14.42 -4.31
N LYS A 387 14.28 15.43 -3.66
CA LYS A 387 14.54 15.70 -2.23
C LYS A 387 13.61 14.90 -1.33
N LEU A 388 14.17 14.38 -0.26
CA LEU A 388 13.43 13.81 0.86
C LEU A 388 13.75 14.58 2.13
N SER A 389 12.73 14.85 2.94
CA SER A 389 12.89 15.47 4.26
C SER A 389 13.36 14.46 5.32
N VAL A 390 13.84 14.96 6.46
CA VAL A 390 14.29 14.10 7.56
C VAL A 390 13.11 13.30 8.13
N GLU A 391 11.94 13.93 8.27
CA GLU A 391 10.75 13.27 8.78
C GLU A 391 10.15 12.28 7.79
N GLN A 392 10.19 12.55 6.48
CA GLN A 392 9.85 11.56 5.46
C GLN A 392 10.74 10.32 5.60
N GLY A 393 12.04 10.52 5.86
CA GLY A 393 12.95 9.43 6.21
C GLY A 393 12.49 8.59 7.41
N LYS A 394 12.00 9.23 8.47
CA LYS A 394 11.49 8.53 9.66
C LYS A 394 10.25 7.70 9.33
N VAL A 395 9.35 8.22 8.50
CA VAL A 395 8.17 7.50 8.02
C VAL A 395 8.57 6.24 7.27
N LEU A 396 9.42 6.38 6.27
CA LEU A 396 9.88 5.24 5.46
C LEU A 396 10.50 4.15 6.35
N ARG A 397 11.38 4.53 7.29
CA ARG A 397 12.03 3.59 8.22
C ARG A 397 11.07 2.90 9.19
N ARG A 398 9.87 3.42 9.44
CA ARG A 398 8.85 2.74 10.25
C ARG A 398 8.12 1.62 9.48
N ASN A 399 8.17 1.64 8.15
CA ASN A 399 7.44 0.67 7.34
C ASN A 399 7.96 -0.76 7.55
N MET A 400 7.04 -1.72 7.49
CA MET A 400 7.32 -3.15 7.69
C MET A 400 8.23 -3.74 6.60
N HIS A 401 8.29 -3.13 5.42
CA HIS A 401 9.20 -3.53 4.33
C HIS A 401 10.65 -3.07 4.53
N VAL A 402 10.94 -2.20 5.50
CA VAL A 402 12.29 -1.69 5.74
C VAL A 402 13.01 -2.52 6.79
N TYR A 403 14.20 -3.01 6.46
CA TYR A 403 15.06 -3.76 7.36
C TYR A 403 16.05 -2.88 8.11
N HIS A 404 16.34 -3.20 9.38
CA HIS A 404 17.30 -2.49 10.22
C HIS A 404 18.40 -3.36 10.83
N GLY A 405 18.34 -4.68 10.66
CA GLY A 405 19.41 -5.57 11.08
C GLY A 405 20.68 -5.36 10.27
N ASP A 406 21.83 -5.73 10.87
CA ASP A 406 23.08 -5.90 10.12
C ASP A 406 22.79 -6.82 8.93
N ALA A 407 23.28 -6.46 7.74
CA ALA A 407 23.10 -7.27 6.54
C ALA A 407 23.46 -8.72 6.90
N ALA A 408 22.46 -9.60 6.87
CA ALA A 408 22.77 -11.03 6.91
C ALA A 408 23.78 -11.24 5.79
N GLU A 409 24.98 -11.70 6.16
CA GLU A 409 26.05 -12.03 5.20
C GLU A 409 25.40 -12.69 4.01
N ASP A 410 25.63 -12.13 2.82
CA ASP A 410 25.06 -12.55 1.55
C ASP A 410 24.83 -14.07 1.51
N VAL A 411 23.60 -14.49 1.78
CA VAL A 411 23.12 -15.80 1.33
C VAL A 411 22.84 -15.60 -0.16
N ASN A 412 23.93 -15.49 -0.91
CA ASN A 412 23.96 -15.63 -2.35
C ASN A 412 23.42 -17.04 -2.67
N PRO A 413 22.36 -17.19 -3.47
CA PRO A 413 21.98 -18.49 -4.02
C PRO A 413 23.05 -19.07 -4.96
#